data_AF-A0A7Y8HM05-F1
#
_entry.id   AF-A0A7Y8HM05-F1
#
_cell.length_a   1.000
_cell.length_b   1.000
_cell.length_c   1.000
_cell.angle_alpha   90.00
_cell.angle_beta   90.00
_cell.angle_gamma   90.00
#
_symmetry.space_group_name_H-M   'P 1'
#
loop_
_entity.id
_entity.type
_entity.pdbx_description
1 polymer ?
#
loop_
_entity_poly.entity_id
_entity_poly.type
_entity_poly.pdbx_seq_one_letter_code
_entity_poly.pdbx_strand_id
1 'polypeptide(L)'
;MLDFATNRHEPYRLDNRQSGRNASFRGYADYMQTEEFQRALEELMAYGRDKNTAIMCAEAVPWRCHRSLIADALVRRGWDSLHIMSPEKAASHVLTSFAHFEKGTLTYPKPTNLSSLF
;
A
#
# COMPACT_ATOMS: atom_id res chain seq x y z
N MET A 1 -4.89 -27.59 -0.10
CA MET A 1 -4.27 -26.69 0.89
C MET A 1 -2.89 -26.37 0.34
N LEU A 2 -2.76 -25.35 -0.51
CA LEU A 2 -1.47 -24.98 -1.07
C LEU A 2 -0.75 -24.11 -0.04
N ASP A 3 0.33 -24.65 0.52
CA ASP A 3 1.25 -23.94 1.39
C ASP A 3 1.86 -22.75 0.63
N PHE A 4 1.32 -21.55 0.85
CA PHE A 4 1.93 -20.29 0.41
C PHE A 4 3.19 -19.95 1.23
N ALA A 5 3.56 -20.75 2.22
CA ALA A 5 4.62 -20.48 3.19
C ALA A 5 6.06 -20.54 2.63
N THR A 6 6.29 -20.92 1.36
CA THR A 6 7.67 -21.06 0.85
C THR A 6 7.93 -20.52 -0.56
N ASN A 7 7.01 -19.75 -1.15
CA ASN A 7 7.34 -19.08 -2.40
C ASN A 7 8.03 -17.75 -2.08
N ARG A 8 9.36 -17.74 -2.18
CA ARG A 8 10.18 -16.53 -2.03
C ARG A 8 9.88 -15.60 -3.20
N HIS A 9 8.76 -14.90 -3.14
CA HIS A 9 8.39 -13.88 -4.10
C HIS A 9 9.41 -12.76 -4.03
N GLU A 10 10.00 -12.43 -5.19
CA GLU A 10 10.99 -11.37 -5.28
C GLU A 10 10.35 -10.04 -4.85
N PRO A 11 11.01 -9.22 -4.01
CA PRO A 11 10.46 -7.96 -3.54
C PRO A 11 10.27 -6.98 -4.70
N TYR A 12 9.04 -6.50 -4.90
CA TYR A 12 8.73 -5.42 -5.81
C TYR A 12 8.79 -4.09 -5.06
N ARG A 13 9.89 -3.34 -5.27
CA ARG A 13 9.98 -1.95 -4.83
C ARG A 13 9.36 -1.03 -5.87
N LEU A 14 8.23 -0.43 -5.51
CA LEU A 14 7.77 0.80 -6.16
C LEU A 14 8.67 1.95 -5.69
N ASP A 15 9.87 2.10 -6.23
CA ASP A 15 10.65 3.34 -6.06
C ASP A 15 10.07 4.41 -6.98
N ASN A 16 8.99 5.06 -6.53
CA ASN A 16 8.54 6.29 -7.15
C ASN A 16 8.39 7.41 -6.12
N ARG A 17 9.49 8.12 -5.87
CA ARG A 17 9.53 9.36 -5.08
C ARG A 17 8.50 10.42 -5.51
N GLN A 18 7.93 10.32 -6.72
CA GLN A 18 6.92 11.26 -7.20
C GLN A 18 5.50 10.96 -6.68
N SER A 19 5.21 9.77 -6.15
CA SER A 19 3.85 9.44 -5.67
C SER A 19 3.40 10.39 -4.55
N GLY A 20 4.29 10.79 -3.63
CA GLY A 20 3.99 11.80 -2.59
C GLY A 20 3.70 13.22 -3.11
N ARG A 21 4.05 13.53 -4.37
CA ARG A 21 3.79 14.84 -4.99
C ARG A 21 2.38 14.95 -5.59
N ASN A 22 1.71 13.83 -5.84
CA ASN A 22 0.36 13.80 -6.41
C ASN A 22 -0.71 14.18 -5.35
N ALA A 23 -1.60 15.10 -5.68
CA ALA A 23 -2.71 15.50 -4.80
C ALA A 23 -3.65 14.35 -4.47
N SER A 24 -3.96 13.48 -5.44
CA SER A 24 -4.81 12.31 -5.21
C SER A 24 -4.18 11.31 -4.23
N PHE A 25 -2.85 11.18 -4.24
CA PHE A 25 -2.14 10.33 -3.30
C PHE A 25 -2.25 10.89 -1.87
N ARG A 26 -2.12 12.21 -1.71
CA ARG A 26 -2.27 12.87 -0.39
C ARG A 26 -3.69 12.74 0.16
N GLY A 27 -4.69 13.01 -0.66
CA GLY A 27 -6.09 12.90 -0.24
C GLY A 27 -6.42 11.48 0.23
N TYR A 28 -5.88 10.46 -0.45
CA TYR A 28 -6.04 9.08 0.01
C TYR A 28 -5.25 8.80 1.29
N ALA A 29 -4.01 9.28 1.41
CA ALA A 29 -3.20 9.13 2.63
C ALA A 29 -3.86 9.78 3.86
N ASP A 30 -4.55 10.91 3.68
CA ASP A 30 -5.36 11.55 4.72
C ASP A 30 -6.63 10.72 5.02
N TYR A 31 -7.30 10.17 4.00
CA TYR A 31 -8.43 9.26 4.19
C TYR A 31 -8.05 7.99 4.97
N MET A 32 -6.82 7.49 4.81
CA MET A 32 -6.32 6.35 5.59
C MET A 32 -6.32 6.60 7.10
N GLN A 33 -6.40 7.85 7.54
CA GLN A 33 -6.45 8.25 8.95
C GLN A 33 -7.86 8.19 9.54
N THR A 34 -8.87 8.01 8.71
CA THR A 34 -10.27 7.99 9.14
C THR A 34 -10.63 6.62 9.71
N GLU A 35 -11.58 6.60 10.65
CA GLU A 35 -12.14 5.34 11.16
C GLU A 35 -12.79 4.49 10.07
N GLU A 36 -13.36 5.16 9.06
CA GLU A 36 -14.01 4.49 7.92
C GLU A 36 -13.00 3.63 7.15
N PHE A 37 -11.82 4.18 6.86
CA PHE A 37 -10.75 3.41 6.24
C PHE A 37 -10.29 2.25 7.13
N GLN A 38 -10.14 2.49 8.43
CA GLN A 38 -9.70 1.43 9.36
C GLN A 38 -10.69 0.26 9.38
N ARG A 39 -12.00 0.54 9.45
CA ARG A 39 -13.05 -0.48 9.37
C ARG A 39 -13.03 -1.23 8.05
N ALA A 40 -12.94 -0.52 6.93
CA ALA A 40 -12.87 -1.15 5.60
C ALA A 40 -11.62 -2.04 5.45
N LEU A 41 -10.49 -1.65 6.04
CA LEU A 41 -9.27 -2.46 6.04
C LEU A 41 -9.43 -3.71 6.92
N GLU A 42 -10.10 -3.61 8.06
CA GLU A 42 -10.43 -4.76 8.91
C GLU A 42 -11.35 -5.75 8.21
N GLU A 43 -12.37 -5.27 7.51
CA GLU A 43 -13.23 -6.10 6.67
C GLU A 43 -12.43 -6.80 5.57
N LEU A 44 -11.54 -6.07 4.87
CA LEU A 44 -10.67 -6.66 3.86
C LEU A 44 -9.78 -7.77 4.44
N MET A 45 -9.19 -7.55 5.63
CA MET A 45 -8.41 -8.57 6.32
C MET A 45 -9.28 -9.77 6.73
N ALA A 46 -10.53 -9.56 7.15
CA ALA A 46 -11.45 -10.64 7.46
C ALA A 46 -11.74 -11.50 6.22
N TYR A 47 -11.99 -10.89 5.06
CA TYR A 47 -12.15 -11.61 3.79
C TYR A 47 -10.88 -12.37 3.41
N GLY A 48 -9.71 -11.75 3.57
CA GLY A 48 -8.42 -12.38 3.28
C GLY A 48 -8.09 -13.60 4.13
N ARG A 49 -8.69 -13.73 5.33
CA ARG A 49 -8.53 -14.92 6.20
C ARG A 49 -9.39 -16.10 5.74
N ASP A 50 -10.54 -15.80 5.14
CA ASP A 50 -11.51 -16.80 4.68
C ASP A 50 -11.20 -17.29 3.26
N LYS A 51 -10.74 -16.40 2.38
CA LYS A 51 -10.60 -16.67 0.95
C LYS A 51 -9.48 -15.88 0.30
N ASN A 52 -8.92 -16.45 -0.77
CA ASN A 52 -7.94 -15.78 -1.62
C ASN A 52 -8.56 -14.49 -2.17
N THR A 53 -8.06 -13.35 -1.72
CA THR A 53 -8.64 -12.04 -1.99
C THR A 53 -7.65 -11.19 -2.78
N ALA A 54 -8.11 -10.63 -3.90
CA ALA A 54 -7.35 -9.71 -4.72
C ALA A 54 -8.04 -8.35 -4.75
N ILE A 55 -7.28 -7.27 -4.54
CA ILE A 55 -7.74 -5.90 -4.76
C ILE A 55 -7.26 -5.42 -6.13
N MET A 56 -8.16 -4.85 -6.93
CA MET A 56 -7.85 -4.36 -8.26
C MET A 56 -8.14 -2.86 -8.37
N CYS A 57 -7.36 -2.18 -9.19
CA CYS A 57 -7.50 -0.76 -9.51
C CYS A 57 -7.66 -0.63 -11.03
N ALA A 58 -8.50 0.30 -11.49
CA ALA A 58 -8.73 0.52 -12.93
C ALA A 58 -7.59 1.29 -13.60
N GLU A 59 -6.68 1.89 -12.83
CA GLU A 59 -5.56 2.66 -13.36
C GLU A 59 -4.52 1.74 -14.02
N ALA A 60 -4.16 2.06 -15.26
CA ALA A 60 -3.08 1.39 -15.97
C ALA A 60 -1.70 1.62 -15.34
N VAL A 61 -1.56 2.62 -14.46
CA VAL A 61 -0.28 3.11 -13.95
C VAL A 61 -0.14 2.84 -12.44
N PRO A 62 0.65 1.82 -12.02
CA PRO A 62 0.72 1.34 -10.63
C PRO A 62 1.07 2.40 -9.59
N TRP A 63 1.92 3.37 -9.94
CA TRP A 63 2.39 4.41 -9.03
C TRP A 63 1.44 5.61 -8.92
N ARG A 64 0.39 5.65 -9.74
CA ARG A 64 -0.66 6.68 -9.69
C ARG A 64 -1.90 6.21 -8.96
N CYS A 65 -2.00 4.92 -8.68
CA CYS A 65 -3.12 4.35 -7.95
C CYS A 65 -2.81 4.24 -6.45
N HIS A 66 -3.86 4.14 -5.64
CA HIS A 66 -3.77 4.06 -4.19
C HIS A 66 -3.53 2.63 -3.67
N ARG A 67 -3.45 1.62 -4.55
CA ARG A 67 -3.29 0.22 -4.11
C ARG A 67 -1.99 -0.03 -3.35
N SER A 68 -0.92 0.75 -3.63
CA SER A 68 0.32 0.67 -2.88
C SER A 68 0.13 1.10 -1.42
N LEU A 69 -0.70 2.13 -1.18
CA LEU A 69 -1.02 2.62 0.16
C LEU A 69 -1.79 1.57 0.99
N ILE A 70 -2.73 0.87 0.35
CA ILE A 70 -3.45 -0.24 0.98
C ILE A 70 -2.49 -1.39 1.31
N ALA A 71 -1.62 -1.75 0.36
CA ALA A 71 -0.62 -2.80 0.55
C ALA A 71 0.38 -2.45 1.69
N ASP A 72 0.81 -1.19 1.80
CA ASP A 72 1.62 -0.71 2.92
C ASP A 72 0.91 -0.95 4.26
N ALA A 73 -0.39 -0.61 4.33
CA ALA A 73 -1.20 -0.76 5.53
C ALA A 73 -1.41 -2.23 5.93
N LEU A 74 -1.48 -3.14 4.96
CA LEU A 74 -1.57 -4.59 5.17
C LEU A 74 -0.23 -5.17 5.65
N VAL A 75 0.87 -4.86 4.96
CA VAL A 75 2.22 -5.32 5.35
C VAL A 75 2.57 -4.86 6.75
N ARG A 76 2.21 -3.61 7.11
CA ARG A 76 2.41 -3.10 8.47
C ARG A 76 1.66 -3.89 9.54
N ARG A 77 0.55 -4.53 9.19
CA ARG A 77 -0.27 -5.41 10.05
C ARG A 77 0.15 -6.88 9.98
N GLY A 78 1.28 -7.18 9.33
CA GLY A 78 1.85 -8.53 9.24
C GLY A 78 1.26 -9.38 8.12
N TRP A 79 0.57 -8.78 7.14
CA TRP A 79 0.06 -9.49 5.98
C TRP A 79 1.07 -9.48 4.82
N ASP A 80 1.24 -10.62 4.17
CA ASP A 80 1.97 -10.68 2.91
C ASP A 80 1.08 -10.21 1.75
N SER A 81 1.33 -9.01 1.25
CA SER A 81 0.66 -8.48 0.06
C SER A 81 1.51 -8.75 -1.18
N LEU A 82 0.90 -9.33 -2.22
CA LEU A 82 1.57 -9.63 -3.50
C LEU A 82 1.03 -8.74 -4.63
N HIS A 83 1.92 -8.29 -5.51
CA HIS A 83 1.57 -7.65 -6.78
C HIS A 83 1.54 -8.70 -7.88
N ILE A 84 0.37 -8.94 -8.46
CA ILE A 84 0.21 -9.81 -9.63
C ILE A 84 0.68 -9.05 -10.87
N MET A 85 1.79 -9.50 -11.47
CA MET A 85 2.44 -8.86 -12.60
C MET A 85 2.13 -9.59 -13.92
N SER A 86 1.94 -10.89 -13.86
CA SER A 86 1.48 -11.76 -14.95
C SER A 86 0.76 -12.98 -14.37
N PRO A 87 0.15 -13.87 -15.19
CA PRO A 87 -0.45 -15.10 -14.69
C PRO A 87 0.52 -16.01 -13.91
N GLU A 88 1.83 -15.93 -14.19
CA GLU A 88 2.87 -16.76 -13.60
C GLU A 88 3.73 -16.00 -12.58
N LYS A 89 3.64 -14.66 -12.53
CA LYS A 89 4.53 -13.81 -11.72
C LYS A 89 3.75 -12.96 -10.74
N ALA A 90 4.01 -13.21 -9.46
CA ALA A 90 3.64 -12.34 -8.35
C ALA A 90 4.88 -11.95 -7.55
N ALA A 91 4.90 -10.71 -7.03
CA ALA A 91 6.04 -10.14 -6.33
C ALA A 91 5.62 -9.51 -5.00
N SER A 92 6.38 -9.72 -3.93
CA SER A 92 6.02 -9.22 -2.60
C SER A 92 6.07 -7.71 -2.55
N HIS A 93 5.05 -7.11 -1.93
CA HIS A 93 5.04 -5.69 -1.64
C HIS A 93 6.11 -5.36 -0.60
N VAL A 94 6.96 -4.40 -0.92
CA VAL A 94 7.88 -3.79 0.05
C VAL A 94 7.32 -2.45 0.46
N LEU A 95 7.32 -2.20 1.77
CA LEU A 95 6.87 -0.93 2.33
C LEU A 95 7.49 0.23 1.57
N THR A 96 6.65 1.17 1.16
CA THR A 96 7.05 2.35 0.39
C THR A 96 8.11 3.12 1.17
N SER A 97 9.25 3.41 0.53
CA SER A 97 10.49 3.84 1.20
C SER A 97 10.38 5.15 1.99
N PHE A 98 9.40 5.99 1.66
CA PHE A 98 9.12 7.26 2.33
C PHE A 98 7.89 7.19 3.25
N ALA A 99 7.30 6.02 3.47
CA ALA A 99 6.25 5.85 4.47
C ALA A 99 6.85 6.00 5.87
N HIS A 100 6.31 6.93 6.65
CA HIS A 100 6.68 7.13 8.05
C HIS A 100 5.64 6.47 8.95
N PHE A 101 6.08 5.99 10.09
CA PHE A 101 5.20 5.44 11.10
C PHE A 101 5.34 6.26 12.38
N GLU A 102 4.27 6.92 12.78
CA GLU A 102 4.25 7.75 13.98
C GLU A 102 2.98 7.47 14.78
N LYS A 103 3.09 7.20 16.08
CA LYS A 103 1.95 7.01 17.01
C LYS A 103 0.91 5.95 16.59
N GLY A 104 1.34 4.85 15.98
CA GLY A 104 0.41 3.78 15.55
C GLY A 104 -0.12 3.96 14.12
N THR A 105 0.28 5.06 13.48
CA THR A 105 -0.32 5.53 12.25
C THR A 105 0.71 5.61 11.13
N LEU A 106 0.31 5.15 9.94
CA LEU A 106 1.09 5.28 8.72
C LEU A 106 0.89 6.68 8.14
N THR A 107 1.96 7.47 8.06
CA THR A 107 1.97 8.82 7.52
C THR A 107 2.90 8.89 6.30
N TYR A 108 2.62 9.84 5.41
CA TYR A 108 3.43 10.07 4.21
C TYR A 108 3.89 11.53 4.20
N PRO A 109 5.13 11.81 3.76
CA PRO A 109 5.68 13.15 3.79
C PRO A 109 4.86 14.04 2.87
N LYS A 110 4.34 15.13 3.43
CA LYS A 110 3.81 16.24 2.64
C LYS A 110 4.99 16.87 1.91
N PRO A 111 4.88 17.24 0.63
CA PRO A 111 5.95 17.95 -0.05
C PRO A 111 6.32 19.17 0.80
N THR A 112 7.60 19.26 1.17
CA THR A 112 8.14 20.40 1.92
C THR A 112 7.73 21.65 1.15
N ASN A 113 6.88 22.46 1.75
CA ASN A 113 6.56 23.75 1.17
C ASN A 113 7.85 24.56 1.26
N LEU A 114 8.55 24.74 0.13
CA LEU A 114 9.76 25.57 0.05
C LEU A 114 9.44 27.06 0.30
N SER A 115 8.19 27.40 0.63
CA SER A 115 7.73 28.74 0.97
C SER A 115 8.11 29.21 2.38
N SER A 116 8.90 28.46 3.15
CA SER A 116 9.43 28.91 4.45
C SER A 116 10.92 29.25 4.43
N LEU A 117 11.54 29.33 3.24
CA LEU A 117 12.96 29.70 3.07
C LEU A 117 13.17 31.08 2.42
N PHE A 118 12.12 31.90 2.28
CA PHE A 118 12.21 33.31 1.93
C PHE A 118 11.21 34.13 2.74
#